data_AF-A0A1G1XVR7-F1
#
_entry.id   AF-A0A1G1XVR7-F1
#
_cell.length_a   1.000
_cell.length_b   1.000
_cell.length_c   1.000
_cell.angle_alpha   90.00
_cell.angle_beta   90.00
_cell.angle_gamma   90.00
#
_symmetry.space_group_name_H-M   'P 1'
#
loop_
_entity.id
_entity.type
_entity.pdbx_description
1 polymer ?
#
loop_
_entity_poly.entity_id
_entity_poly.type
_entity_poly.pdbx_seq_one_letter_code
_entity_poly.pdbx_strand_id
1 'polypeptide(L)'
;MEQGALIMKKILIIIGIIIILVIAGWLVFANFNNSAEKDEATNQNQNVNQTLTLKPWEITVGIYDPAETPSPLTKLLESRLKEIGFKAVILSDITDPQAVNTDKTTLLYRAETEKDLAVVASELIVTNVYRRGQNQSIIEDVIIVAWNIEDINWGSFAELADKYNHPKPEDVSILILNAGAKSGSAGQLAKILGKEGHAKTKVESAETEIQESALIYYQRNYKETAKDLRKILAENGYPEATYRIDINQADNIVIKLGKQATTTAE
;
A
#
# COMPACT_ATOMS: atom_id res chain seq x y z
N MET A 1 26.56 21.63 60.16
CA MET A 1 26.05 20.34 59.64
C MET A 1 24.67 20.42 58.98
N GLU A 2 23.98 21.57 58.98
CA GLU A 2 22.62 21.68 58.39
C GLU A 2 22.58 22.00 56.88
N GLN A 3 23.60 22.65 56.31
CA GLN A 3 23.61 22.95 54.87
C GLN A 3 23.74 21.71 53.98
N GLY A 4 24.49 20.68 54.42
CA GLY A 4 24.66 19.43 53.67
C GLY A 4 23.36 18.62 53.55
N ALA A 5 22.53 18.61 54.60
CA ALA A 5 21.24 17.92 54.59
C ALA A 5 20.22 18.58 53.66
N LEU A 6 20.28 19.93 53.55
CA LEU A 6 19.40 20.69 52.67
C LEU A 6 19.74 20.48 51.18
N ILE A 7 21.04 20.38 50.85
CA ILE A 7 21.52 20.10 49.50
C ILE A 7 21.17 18.67 49.08
N MET A 8 21.35 17.70 49.98
CA MET A 8 21.01 16.29 49.71
C MET A 8 19.50 16.08 49.46
N LYS A 9 18.63 16.79 50.19
CA LYS A 9 17.18 16.77 49.93
C LYS A 9 16.80 17.34 48.57
N LYS A 10 17.43 18.45 48.14
CA LYS A 10 17.17 19.05 46.83
C LYS A 10 17.61 18.13 45.67
N ILE A 11 18.75 17.46 45.82
CA ILE A 11 19.23 16.48 44.84
C ILE A 11 18.27 15.30 44.71
N LEU A 12 17.77 14.76 45.83
CA LEU A 12 16.80 13.65 45.82
C LEU A 12 15.47 14.02 45.15
N ILE A 13 14.99 15.25 45.36
CA ILE A 13 13.76 15.74 44.70
C ILE A 13 13.96 15.86 43.18
N ILE A 14 15.10 16.38 42.74
CA ILE A 14 15.41 16.51 41.30
C ILE A 14 15.50 15.13 40.65
N ILE A 15 16.17 14.16 41.29
CA ILE A 15 16.26 12.78 40.79
C ILE A 15 14.86 12.14 40.71
N GLY A 16 14.00 12.36 41.72
CA GLY A 16 12.62 11.86 41.70
C GLY A 16 11.79 12.40 40.54
N ILE A 17 11.90 13.70 40.23
CA ILE A 17 11.20 14.32 39.09
C ILE A 17 11.71 13.75 37.76
N ILE A 18 13.02 13.55 37.62
CA ILE A 18 13.61 12.97 36.42
C ILE A 18 13.12 11.53 36.21
N ILE A 19 13.04 10.72 37.27
CA ILE A 19 12.54 9.34 37.18
C ILE A 19 11.06 9.32 36.76
N ILE A 20 10.23 10.20 37.32
CA ILE A 20 8.80 10.29 36.94
C ILE A 20 8.66 10.74 35.48
N LEU A 21 9.47 11.70 35.01
CA LEU A 21 9.46 12.14 33.61
C LEU A 21 9.94 11.04 32.65
N VAL A 22 10.93 10.24 33.05
CA VAL A 22 11.39 9.08 32.26
C VAL A 22 10.30 8.01 32.19
N ILE A 23 9.61 7.70 33.29
CA ILE A 23 8.51 6.71 33.31
C ILE A 23 7.30 7.21 32.51
N ALA A 24 6.93 8.49 32.65
CA ALA A 24 5.85 9.09 31.87
C ALA A 24 6.22 9.16 30.37
N GLY A 25 7.46 9.51 30.04
CA GLY A 25 7.99 9.46 28.68
C GLY A 25 7.96 8.05 28.10
N TRP A 26 8.33 7.03 28.89
CA TRP A 26 8.26 5.62 28.48
C TRP A 26 6.83 5.12 28.29
N LEU A 27 5.89 5.54 29.15
CA LEU A 27 4.47 5.18 29.02
C LEU A 27 3.81 5.82 27.80
N VAL A 28 4.17 7.07 27.47
CA VAL A 28 3.69 7.73 26.25
C VAL A 28 4.34 7.07 25.01
N PHE A 29 5.63 6.76 25.04
CA PHE A 29 6.31 6.09 23.93
C PHE A 29 5.82 4.64 23.72
N ALA A 30 5.48 3.91 24.79
CA ALA A 30 4.89 2.58 24.72
C ALA A 30 3.45 2.58 24.15
N ASN A 31 2.69 3.66 24.33
CA ASN A 31 1.37 3.81 23.74
C ASN A 31 1.39 4.20 22.25
N PHE A 32 2.45 4.86 21.77
CA PHE A 32 2.62 5.15 20.34
C PHE A 32 3.30 4.03 19.55
N ASN A 33 4.05 3.13 20.21
CA ASN A 33 4.71 1.98 19.57
C ASN A 33 3.83 0.72 19.43
N ASN A 34 2.55 0.76 19.83
CA ASN A 34 1.62 -0.36 19.64
C ASN A 34 0.94 -0.40 18.25
N SER A 35 1.30 0.51 17.33
CA SER A 35 0.99 0.36 15.90
C SER A 35 2.08 -0.41 15.14
N ALA A 36 2.83 -1.26 15.85
CA ALA A 36 3.71 -2.24 15.23
C ALA A 36 2.85 -3.29 14.50
N GLU A 37 3.14 -3.44 13.20
CA GLU A 37 2.80 -4.58 12.35
C GLU A 37 2.24 -5.78 13.11
N LYS A 38 0.92 -5.99 13.07
CA LYS A 38 0.31 -7.24 13.52
C LYS A 38 -0.35 -7.98 12.36
N ASP A 39 0.30 -9.10 12.08
CA ASP A 39 -0.17 -10.38 11.56
C ASP A 39 -0.84 -10.40 10.18
N GLU A 40 -0.12 -11.00 9.23
CA GLU A 40 -0.72 -11.70 8.09
C GLU A 40 -1.81 -12.64 8.62
N ALA A 41 -3.07 -12.34 8.33
CA ALA A 41 -4.16 -13.22 8.68
C ALA A 41 -4.18 -14.35 7.65
N THR A 42 -3.95 -15.59 8.09
CA THR A 42 -4.32 -16.76 7.30
C THR A 42 -5.81 -16.99 7.50
N ASN A 43 -6.57 -17.14 6.41
CA ASN A 43 -7.99 -17.50 6.42
C ASN A 43 -8.13 -18.92 7.01
N GLN A 44 -7.99 -19.04 8.33
CA GLN A 44 -8.34 -20.25 9.03
C GLN A 44 -9.87 -20.27 9.06
N ASN A 45 -10.44 -21.20 8.31
CA ASN A 45 -11.77 -21.76 8.55
C ASN A 45 -11.82 -22.29 10.00
N GLN A 46 -11.90 -21.40 10.98
CA GLN A 46 -12.24 -21.75 12.33
C GLN A 46 -13.76 -21.87 12.38
N ASN A 47 -14.21 -23.09 12.66
CA ASN A 47 -15.55 -23.42 13.11
C ASN A 47 -15.96 -22.50 14.27
N VAL A 48 -16.46 -21.31 13.97
CA VAL A 48 -17.21 -20.49 14.90
C VAL A 48 -18.68 -20.83 14.68
N ASN A 49 -19.11 -21.91 15.31
CA ASN A 49 -20.52 -22.14 15.60
C ASN A 49 -20.99 -21.08 16.61
N GLN A 50 -21.17 -19.85 16.16
CA GLN A 50 -22.02 -18.85 16.80
C GLN A 50 -22.80 -18.12 15.71
N THR A 51 -24.02 -18.62 15.49
CA THR A 51 -25.03 -18.13 14.57
C THR A 51 -25.58 -16.78 15.04
N LEU A 52 -24.77 -15.75 14.95
CA LEU A 52 -25.23 -14.40 14.63
C LEU A 52 -24.75 -14.18 13.20
N THR A 53 -25.55 -14.63 12.23
CA THR A 53 -25.28 -14.38 10.81
C THR A 53 -25.47 -12.89 10.58
N LEU A 54 -24.44 -12.10 10.90
CA LEU A 54 -24.34 -10.70 10.50
C LEU A 54 -24.56 -10.65 9.00
N LYS A 55 -25.49 -9.81 8.60
CA LYS A 55 -25.88 -9.72 7.20
C LYS A 55 -25.03 -8.66 6.51
N PRO A 56 -24.58 -8.86 5.26
CA PRO A 56 -23.76 -7.89 4.55
C PRO A 56 -24.31 -6.46 4.57
N TRP A 57 -25.65 -6.29 4.49
CA TRP A 57 -26.31 -4.97 4.49
C TRP A 57 -26.28 -4.23 5.84
N GLU A 58 -25.84 -4.90 6.91
CA GLU A 58 -25.64 -4.28 8.22
C GLU A 58 -24.24 -3.66 8.35
N ILE A 59 -23.31 -4.03 7.46
CA ILE A 59 -21.89 -3.65 7.53
C ILE A 59 -21.59 -2.53 6.53
N THR A 60 -20.94 -1.48 7.01
CA THR A 60 -20.44 -0.37 6.18
C THR A 60 -18.97 -0.58 5.85
N VAL A 61 -18.65 -0.59 4.55
CA VAL A 61 -17.31 -0.83 4.02
C VAL A 61 -16.80 0.43 3.32
N GLY A 62 -15.72 1.01 3.84
CA GLY A 62 -14.98 2.10 3.19
C GLY A 62 -13.95 1.57 2.21
N ILE A 63 -13.76 2.25 1.08
CA ILE A 63 -12.72 1.94 0.09
C ILE A 63 -11.85 3.18 -0.03
N TYR A 64 -10.57 3.05 0.31
CA TYR A 64 -9.66 4.18 0.20
C TYR A 64 -9.17 4.40 -1.23
N ASP A 65 -9.36 5.63 -1.72
CA ASP A 65 -8.78 6.14 -2.96
C ASP A 65 -8.46 7.64 -2.77
N PRO A 66 -7.17 8.03 -2.64
CA PRO A 66 -6.80 9.42 -2.38
C PRO A 66 -7.01 10.36 -3.57
N ALA A 67 -7.32 9.82 -4.76
CA ALA A 67 -7.56 10.66 -5.92
C ALA A 67 -8.82 11.50 -5.73
N GLU A 68 -8.76 12.79 -6.12
CA GLU A 68 -9.92 13.69 -6.12
C GLU A 68 -11.10 13.10 -6.91
N THR A 69 -10.78 12.39 -8.00
CA THR A 69 -11.73 11.57 -8.75
C THR A 69 -11.34 10.09 -8.59
N PRO A 70 -12.18 9.27 -7.93
CA PRO A 70 -11.89 7.85 -7.75
C PRO A 70 -11.68 7.12 -9.08
N SER A 71 -10.71 6.22 -9.08
CA SER A 71 -10.37 5.45 -10.27
C SER A 71 -11.55 4.59 -10.74
N PRO A 72 -11.67 4.29 -12.05
CA PRO A 72 -12.71 3.39 -12.55
C PRO A 72 -12.70 2.02 -11.86
N LEU A 73 -11.51 1.52 -11.49
CA LEU A 73 -11.37 0.26 -10.79
C LEU A 73 -11.85 0.35 -9.32
N THR A 74 -11.62 1.47 -8.63
CA THR A 74 -12.19 1.72 -7.29
C THR A 74 -13.72 1.72 -7.33
N LYS A 75 -14.31 2.34 -8.34
CA LYS A 75 -15.78 2.33 -8.55
C LYS A 75 -16.30 0.94 -8.88
N LEU A 76 -15.50 0.11 -9.55
CA LEU A 76 -15.84 -1.29 -9.78
C LEU A 76 -15.86 -2.08 -8.47
N LEU A 77 -14.88 -1.88 -7.58
CA LEU A 77 -14.87 -2.50 -6.26
C LEU A 77 -16.07 -2.06 -5.40
N GLU A 78 -16.42 -0.78 -5.44
CA GLU A 78 -17.62 -0.26 -4.78
C GLU A 78 -18.89 -0.96 -5.29
N SER A 79 -19.00 -1.10 -6.62
CA SER A 79 -20.12 -1.79 -7.25
C SER A 79 -20.17 -3.28 -6.86
N ARG A 80 -19.01 -3.93 -6.76
CA ARG A 80 -18.90 -5.32 -6.30
C ARG A 80 -19.34 -5.49 -4.86
N LEU A 81 -18.92 -4.61 -3.96
CA LEU A 81 -19.34 -4.64 -2.56
C LEU A 81 -20.86 -4.44 -2.42
N LYS A 82 -21.45 -3.53 -3.21
CA LYS A 82 -22.90 -3.33 -3.27
C LYS A 82 -23.64 -4.54 -3.83
N GLU A 83 -23.08 -5.23 -4.82
CA GLU A 83 -23.64 -6.49 -5.36
C GLU A 83 -23.69 -7.61 -4.31
N ILE A 84 -22.64 -7.74 -3.48
CA ILE A 84 -22.62 -8.68 -2.34
C ILE A 84 -23.66 -8.28 -1.28
N GLY A 85 -23.98 -6.99 -1.19
CA GLY A 85 -24.99 -6.43 -0.31
C GLY A 85 -24.45 -5.53 0.81
N PHE A 86 -23.16 -5.19 0.79
CA PHE A 86 -22.56 -4.25 1.74
C PHE A 86 -22.98 -2.80 1.48
N LYS A 87 -22.96 -1.97 2.52
CA LYS A 87 -23.02 -0.50 2.36
C LYS A 87 -21.62 0.01 2.04
N ALA A 88 -21.32 0.19 0.74
CA ALA A 88 -19.98 0.63 0.31
C ALA A 88 -19.91 2.14 0.07
N VAL A 89 -18.80 2.76 0.51
CA VAL A 89 -18.47 4.18 0.28
C VAL A 89 -17.00 4.33 -0.12
N ILE A 90 -16.69 5.31 -0.96
CA ILE A 90 -15.31 5.66 -1.33
C ILE A 90 -14.84 6.80 -0.44
N LEU A 91 -13.63 6.66 0.11
CA LEU A 91 -13.01 7.58 1.05
C LEU A 91 -11.77 8.21 0.41
N SER A 92 -11.67 9.54 0.45
CA SER A 92 -10.51 10.28 -0.05
C SER A 92 -9.44 10.55 1.00
N ASP A 93 -9.76 10.35 2.28
CA ASP A 93 -8.85 10.61 3.40
C ASP A 93 -8.99 9.50 4.46
N ILE A 94 -7.85 9.09 5.03
CA ILE A 94 -7.76 8.16 6.15
C ILE A 94 -6.64 8.58 7.10
N THR A 95 -6.81 8.31 8.39
CA THR A 95 -5.87 8.72 9.44
C THR A 95 -4.54 7.94 9.43
N ASP A 96 -4.43 6.86 8.64
CA ASP A 96 -3.20 6.06 8.51
C ASP A 96 -2.80 5.83 7.03
N PRO A 97 -2.10 6.80 6.41
CA PRO A 97 -1.67 6.70 5.02
C PRO A 97 -0.54 5.68 4.78
N GLN A 98 0.17 5.22 5.83
CA GLN A 98 1.26 4.26 5.67
C GLN A 98 0.76 2.86 5.31
N ALA A 99 -0.49 2.54 5.67
CA ALA A 99 -1.14 1.28 5.32
C ALA A 99 -1.47 1.13 3.82
N VAL A 100 -1.20 2.17 3.01
CA VAL A 100 -1.68 2.24 1.63
C VAL A 100 -0.63 1.82 0.60
N ASN A 101 0.65 2.11 0.87
CA ASN A 101 1.75 1.77 -0.04
C ASN A 101 2.27 0.35 0.21
N THR A 102 1.37 -0.62 0.13
CA THR A 102 1.69 -2.05 0.26
C THR A 102 1.09 -2.83 -0.90
N ASP A 103 1.81 -3.86 -1.31
CA ASP A 103 1.38 -4.83 -2.32
C ASP A 103 0.45 -5.90 -1.75
N LYS A 104 0.07 -5.82 -0.48
CA LYS A 104 -0.86 -6.73 0.18
C LYS A 104 -2.20 -6.06 0.38
N THR A 105 -3.27 -6.79 0.08
CA THR A 105 -4.61 -6.35 0.49
C THR A 105 -4.64 -6.16 2.00
N THR A 106 -5.06 -4.96 2.43
CA THR A 106 -5.05 -4.52 3.81
C THR A 106 -6.42 -4.00 4.19
N LEU A 107 -6.99 -4.59 5.24
CA LEU A 107 -8.28 -4.25 5.82
C LEU A 107 -8.08 -3.65 7.21
N LEU A 108 -8.67 -2.48 7.46
CA LEU A 108 -8.73 -1.87 8.78
C LEU A 108 -10.11 -2.04 9.39
N TYR A 109 -10.18 -2.20 10.71
CA TYR A 109 -11.43 -2.40 11.45
C TYR A 109 -11.33 -1.75 12.84
N ARG A 110 -12.48 -1.48 13.49
CA ARG A 110 -12.51 -1.09 14.91
C ARG A 110 -12.54 -2.33 15.78
N ALA A 111 -12.10 -2.23 17.03
CA ALA A 111 -12.04 -3.40 17.93
C ALA A 111 -13.42 -4.09 18.09
N GLU A 112 -14.50 -3.31 18.15
CA GLU A 112 -15.86 -3.81 18.26
C GLU A 112 -16.45 -4.39 16.96
N THR A 113 -15.80 -4.17 15.81
CA THR A 113 -16.23 -4.64 14.47
C THR A 113 -15.35 -5.77 13.92
N GLU A 114 -14.55 -6.44 14.76
CA GLU A 114 -13.70 -7.57 14.30
C GLU A 114 -14.50 -8.70 13.63
N LYS A 115 -15.70 -8.97 14.13
CA LYS A 115 -16.62 -9.94 13.52
C LYS A 115 -17.10 -9.51 12.13
N ASP A 116 -17.20 -8.20 11.88
CA ASP A 116 -17.63 -7.65 10.58
C ASP A 116 -16.51 -7.79 9.55
N LEU A 117 -15.25 -7.63 9.98
CA LEU A 117 -14.07 -7.95 9.16
C LEU A 117 -14.12 -9.38 8.63
N ALA A 118 -14.48 -10.35 9.47
CA ALA A 118 -14.54 -11.76 9.06
C ALA A 118 -15.57 -11.98 7.95
N VAL A 119 -16.74 -11.33 8.04
CA VAL A 119 -17.79 -11.40 7.01
C VAL A 119 -17.32 -10.73 5.71
N VAL A 120 -16.70 -9.55 5.80
CA VAL A 120 -16.15 -8.87 4.61
C VAL A 120 -15.08 -9.74 3.95
N ALA A 121 -14.15 -10.29 4.72
CA ALA A 121 -13.08 -11.12 4.21
C ALA A 121 -13.61 -12.40 3.55
N SER A 122 -14.58 -13.10 4.16
CA SER A 122 -15.12 -14.34 3.60
C SER A 122 -15.89 -14.16 2.30
N GLU A 123 -16.56 -13.02 2.12
CA GLU A 123 -17.36 -12.74 0.93
C GLU A 123 -16.54 -12.10 -0.20
N LEU A 124 -15.55 -11.25 0.15
CA LEU A 124 -14.82 -10.43 -0.80
C LEU A 124 -13.43 -10.97 -1.16
N ILE A 125 -12.68 -11.54 -0.21
CA ILE A 125 -11.26 -11.84 -0.42
C ILE A 125 -11.08 -13.31 -0.84
N VAL A 126 -10.48 -13.54 -2.02
CA VAL A 126 -10.20 -14.91 -2.50
C VAL A 126 -8.90 -15.47 -1.93
N THR A 127 -7.95 -14.61 -1.59
CA THR A 127 -6.67 -15.07 -1.04
C THR A 127 -6.80 -15.37 0.45
N ASN A 128 -6.09 -16.41 0.88
CA ASN A 128 -6.06 -16.74 2.30
C ASN A 128 -5.17 -15.80 3.11
N VAL A 129 -4.51 -14.83 2.47
CA VAL A 129 -3.50 -13.98 3.11
C VAL A 129 -3.82 -12.52 2.81
N TYR A 130 -4.24 -11.81 3.83
CA TYR A 130 -4.41 -10.35 3.81
C TYR A 130 -3.91 -9.77 5.13
N ARG A 131 -3.55 -8.49 5.11
CA ARG A 131 -3.17 -7.76 6.32
C ARG A 131 -4.44 -7.22 6.98
N ARG A 132 -4.52 -7.33 8.30
CA ARG A 132 -5.56 -6.68 9.09
C ARG A 132 -4.95 -5.69 10.07
N GLY A 133 -5.65 -4.60 10.36
CA GLY A 133 -5.19 -3.60 11.33
C GLY A 133 -6.35 -3.05 12.14
N GLN A 134 -6.18 -2.94 13.46
CA GLN A 134 -7.14 -2.24 14.29
C GLN A 134 -6.90 -0.73 14.19
N ASN A 135 -7.93 0.04 13.89
CA ASN A 135 -7.87 1.50 13.87
C ASN A 135 -9.17 2.06 14.47
N GLN A 136 -9.06 2.72 15.62
CA GLN A 136 -10.22 3.28 16.34
C GLN A 136 -10.73 4.59 15.74
N SER A 137 -9.97 5.20 14.82
CA SER A 137 -10.30 6.49 14.20
C SER A 137 -11.17 6.36 12.95
N ILE A 138 -11.45 5.14 12.48
CA ILE A 138 -12.27 4.91 11.28
C ILE A 138 -13.77 4.95 11.60
N ILE A 139 -14.56 5.54 10.72
CA ILE A 139 -16.02 5.69 10.90
C ILE A 139 -16.76 4.45 10.36
N GLU A 140 -16.28 3.88 9.27
CA GLU A 140 -16.80 2.67 8.65
C GLU A 140 -16.44 1.45 9.49
N ASP A 141 -17.25 0.39 9.42
CA ASP A 141 -17.01 -0.82 10.21
C ASP A 141 -15.75 -1.55 9.76
N VAL A 142 -15.48 -1.51 8.45
CA VAL A 142 -14.25 -2.01 7.81
C VAL A 142 -13.81 -1.02 6.72
N ILE A 143 -12.51 -0.76 6.59
CA ILE A 143 -11.94 -0.01 5.46
C ILE A 143 -10.96 -0.88 4.70
N ILE A 144 -11.10 -0.91 3.37
CA ILE A 144 -10.12 -1.47 2.44
C ILE A 144 -9.11 -0.38 2.07
N VAL A 145 -7.93 -0.40 2.68
CA VAL A 145 -6.91 0.66 2.51
C VAL A 145 -5.88 0.35 1.44
N ALA A 146 -5.53 -0.92 1.28
CA ALA A 146 -4.71 -1.43 0.18
C ALA A 146 -5.40 -2.67 -0.40
N TRP A 147 -5.32 -2.89 -1.70
CA TRP A 147 -5.94 -4.04 -2.35
C TRP A 147 -5.35 -4.28 -3.74
N ASN A 148 -5.29 -5.55 -4.14
CA ASN A 148 -4.95 -5.96 -5.50
C ASN A 148 -6.16 -6.59 -6.19
N ILE A 149 -6.16 -6.58 -7.53
CA ILE A 149 -7.27 -7.14 -8.31
C ILE A 149 -7.36 -8.66 -8.10
N GLU A 150 -6.22 -9.34 -8.04
CA GLU A 150 -6.15 -10.79 -7.84
C GLU A 150 -6.65 -11.27 -6.48
N ASP A 151 -6.76 -10.38 -5.49
CA ASP A 151 -7.20 -10.72 -4.14
C ASP A 151 -8.72 -10.65 -3.97
N ILE A 152 -9.46 -10.10 -4.95
CA ILE A 152 -10.89 -9.85 -4.83
C ILE A 152 -11.70 -10.90 -5.61
N ASN A 153 -12.75 -11.42 -4.98
CA ASN A 153 -13.78 -12.20 -5.62
C ASN A 153 -14.68 -11.24 -6.40
N TRP A 154 -14.45 -11.12 -7.71
CA TRP A 154 -15.17 -10.15 -8.55
C TRP A 154 -16.58 -10.58 -9.00
N GLY A 155 -16.98 -11.84 -8.78
CA GLY A 155 -18.31 -12.32 -9.20
C GLY A 155 -18.63 -11.98 -10.66
N SER A 156 -19.77 -11.31 -10.88
CA SER A 156 -20.22 -10.91 -12.23
C SER A 156 -19.32 -9.85 -12.91
N PHE A 157 -18.43 -9.21 -12.16
CA PHE A 157 -17.51 -8.19 -12.66
C PHE A 157 -16.15 -8.73 -13.11
N ALA A 158 -15.92 -10.05 -13.05
CA ALA A 158 -14.61 -10.66 -13.31
C ALA A 158 -13.98 -10.26 -14.65
N GLU A 159 -14.74 -10.27 -15.76
CA GLU A 159 -14.22 -9.87 -17.08
C GLU A 159 -13.82 -8.40 -17.13
N LEU A 160 -14.52 -7.53 -16.41
CA LEU A 160 -14.22 -6.11 -16.38
C LEU A 160 -13.02 -5.82 -15.49
N ALA A 161 -12.90 -6.52 -14.35
CA ALA A 161 -11.74 -6.46 -13.47
C ALA A 161 -10.46 -6.94 -14.19
N ASP A 162 -10.56 -8.04 -14.96
CA ASP A 162 -9.45 -8.55 -15.75
C ASP A 162 -8.96 -7.54 -16.81
N LYS A 163 -9.87 -6.83 -17.49
CA LYS A 163 -9.52 -5.74 -18.41
C LYS A 163 -8.76 -4.60 -17.73
N TYR A 164 -9.06 -4.31 -16.47
CA TYR A 164 -8.31 -3.31 -15.70
C TYR A 164 -6.95 -3.82 -15.23
N ASN A 165 -6.80 -5.12 -14.99
CA ASN A 165 -5.54 -5.77 -14.60
C ASN A 165 -4.58 -5.93 -15.78
N HIS A 166 -5.12 -6.05 -16.99
CA HIS A 166 -4.38 -6.19 -18.24
C HIS A 166 -4.75 -5.04 -19.19
N PRO A 167 -4.43 -3.78 -18.84
CA PRO A 167 -4.71 -2.65 -19.71
C PRO A 167 -3.90 -2.77 -20.99
N LYS A 168 -4.44 -2.24 -22.09
CA LYS A 168 -3.70 -2.21 -23.35
C LYS A 168 -2.47 -1.30 -23.23
N PRO A 169 -1.31 -1.66 -23.82
CA PRO A 169 -0.09 -0.86 -23.74
C PRO A 169 -0.27 0.62 -24.11
N GLU A 170 -1.09 0.92 -25.11
CA GLU A 170 -1.36 2.29 -25.57
C GLU A 170 -2.15 3.14 -24.57
N ASP A 171 -2.83 2.50 -23.61
CA ASP A 171 -3.61 3.16 -22.57
C ASP A 171 -2.79 3.47 -21.32
N VAL A 172 -1.59 2.88 -21.19
CA VAL A 172 -0.70 3.06 -20.04
C VAL A 172 0.21 4.27 -20.26
N SER A 173 0.09 5.31 -19.42
CA SER A 173 1.11 6.37 -19.39
C SER A 173 2.35 5.92 -18.62
N ILE A 174 3.53 6.11 -19.21
CA ILE A 174 4.81 5.73 -18.61
C ILE A 174 5.72 6.95 -18.58
N LEU A 175 6.21 7.31 -17.39
CA LEU A 175 7.25 8.32 -17.22
C LEU A 175 8.58 7.63 -16.93
N ILE A 176 9.58 7.84 -17.78
CA ILE A 176 10.94 7.35 -17.54
C ILE A 176 11.80 8.50 -17.02
N LEU A 177 12.34 8.32 -15.82
CA LEU A 177 13.25 9.25 -15.17
C LEU A 177 14.68 8.73 -15.25
N ASN A 178 15.60 9.52 -15.80
CA ASN A 178 17.04 9.24 -15.66
C ASN A 178 17.50 9.68 -14.25
N ALA A 179 17.78 8.69 -13.39
CA ALA A 179 18.12 8.85 -11.98
C ALA A 179 19.53 8.32 -11.66
N GLY A 180 20.48 8.54 -12.57
CA GLY A 180 21.88 8.09 -12.42
C GLY A 180 22.35 7.11 -13.50
N ALA A 181 21.49 6.79 -14.48
CA ALA A 181 21.87 6.02 -15.66
C ALA A 181 22.76 6.83 -16.63
N LYS A 182 23.42 6.11 -17.54
CA LYS A 182 24.20 6.74 -18.62
C LYS A 182 23.31 7.67 -19.46
N SER A 183 23.88 8.80 -19.88
CA SER A 183 23.18 9.74 -20.77
C SER A 183 22.64 9.02 -22.01
N GLY A 184 21.37 9.27 -22.33
CA GLY A 184 20.66 8.65 -23.44
C GLY A 184 19.91 7.34 -23.10
N SER A 185 20.17 6.69 -21.96
CA SER A 185 19.54 5.42 -21.60
C SER A 185 18.02 5.51 -21.48
N ALA A 186 17.49 6.57 -20.85
CA ALA A 186 16.04 6.78 -20.75
C ALA A 186 15.37 6.98 -22.12
N GLY A 187 16.02 7.71 -23.03
CA GLY A 187 15.54 7.89 -24.40
C GLY A 187 15.60 6.61 -25.24
N GLN A 188 16.59 5.75 -25.01
CA GLN A 188 16.67 4.43 -25.64
C GLN A 188 15.54 3.52 -25.14
N LEU A 189 15.30 3.48 -23.83
CA LEU A 189 14.20 2.71 -23.26
C LEU A 189 12.85 3.18 -23.80
N ALA A 190 12.61 4.49 -23.89
CA ALA A 190 11.39 5.04 -24.47
C ALA A 190 11.13 4.56 -25.90
N LYS A 191 12.17 4.46 -26.73
CA LYS A 191 12.07 3.92 -28.09
C LYS A 191 11.72 2.44 -28.11
N ILE A 192 12.22 1.66 -27.15
CA ILE A 192 11.88 0.24 -27.00
C ILE A 192 10.42 0.09 -26.59
N LEU A 193 10.00 0.79 -25.53
CA LEU A 193 8.62 0.75 -25.06
C LEU A 193 7.61 1.21 -26.13
N GLY A 194 7.98 2.21 -26.94
CA GLY A 194 7.17 2.63 -28.08
C GLY A 194 6.97 1.54 -29.14
N LYS A 195 7.94 0.63 -29.34
CA LYS A 195 7.80 -0.53 -30.24
C LYS A 195 6.92 -1.63 -29.64
N GLU A 196 6.90 -1.74 -28.32
CA GLU A 196 6.04 -2.65 -27.55
C GLU A 196 4.61 -2.11 -27.37
N GLY A 197 4.26 -0.97 -28.00
CA GLY A 197 2.91 -0.40 -27.98
C GLY A 197 2.66 0.64 -26.88
N HIS A 198 3.63 0.93 -26.01
CA HIS A 198 3.51 1.96 -24.97
C HIS A 198 3.68 3.38 -25.55
N ALA A 199 2.71 3.80 -26.36
CA ALA A 199 2.75 5.06 -27.10
C ALA A 199 2.79 6.31 -26.19
N LYS A 200 2.27 6.22 -24.96
CA LYS A 200 2.22 7.32 -23.98
C LYS A 200 3.46 7.35 -23.06
N THR A 201 4.64 7.15 -23.64
CA THR A 201 5.91 7.17 -22.89
C THR A 201 6.57 8.54 -22.93
N LYS A 202 6.95 9.08 -21.76
CA LYS A 202 7.67 10.34 -21.58
C LYS A 202 9.05 10.09 -20.97
N VAL A 203 9.97 11.03 -21.15
CA VAL A 203 11.33 10.97 -20.62
C VAL A 203 11.69 12.28 -19.94
N GLU A 204 12.16 12.20 -18.71
CA GLU A 204 12.62 13.35 -17.92
C GLU A 204 13.90 12.98 -17.13
N SER A 205 14.56 13.98 -16.56
CA SER A 205 15.66 13.76 -15.62
C SER A 205 15.10 13.75 -14.20
N ALA A 206 15.52 12.80 -13.37
CA ALA A 206 15.14 12.81 -11.97
C ALA A 206 15.85 13.94 -11.23
N GLU A 207 15.19 14.49 -10.20
CA GLU A 207 15.82 15.43 -9.27
C GLU A 207 16.89 14.76 -8.40
N THR A 208 16.73 13.46 -8.16
CA THR A 208 17.61 12.67 -7.30
C THR A 208 18.04 11.38 -7.97
N GLU A 209 19.30 11.00 -7.74
CA GLU A 209 19.80 9.68 -8.13
C GLU A 209 19.21 8.58 -7.23
N ILE A 210 19.05 7.38 -7.80
CA ILE A 210 18.68 6.17 -7.04
C ILE A 210 19.88 5.22 -6.94
N GLN A 211 19.89 4.40 -5.89
CA GLN A 211 20.94 3.39 -5.69
C GLN A 211 20.60 2.10 -6.44
N GLU A 212 19.32 1.78 -6.59
CA GLU A 212 18.86 0.62 -7.35
C GLU A 212 19.20 0.75 -8.84
N SER A 213 19.43 -0.39 -9.50
CA SER A 213 19.72 -0.39 -10.95
C SER A 213 18.56 0.21 -11.75
N ALA A 214 17.34 -0.22 -11.44
CA ALA A 214 16.11 0.44 -11.86
C ALA A 214 15.00 0.18 -10.85
N LEU A 215 14.07 1.13 -10.72
CA LEU A 215 12.92 1.04 -9.84
C LEU A 215 11.66 1.47 -10.60
N ILE A 216 10.65 0.60 -10.62
CA ILE A 216 9.35 0.86 -11.25
C ILE A 216 8.33 1.16 -10.15
N TYR A 217 7.76 2.35 -10.18
CA TYR A 217 6.58 2.69 -9.37
C TYR A 217 5.32 2.48 -10.18
N TYR A 218 4.31 1.85 -9.58
CA TYR A 218 3.04 1.55 -10.26
C TYR A 218 1.83 1.93 -9.41
N GLN A 219 0.77 2.42 -10.05
CA GLN A 219 -0.55 2.54 -9.43
C GLN A 219 -1.25 1.16 -9.38
N ARG A 220 -2.23 0.99 -8.49
CA ARG A 220 -2.86 -0.30 -8.10
C ARG A 220 -3.10 -1.29 -9.24
N ASN A 221 -3.62 -0.85 -10.37
CA ASN A 221 -4.04 -1.71 -11.48
C ASN A 221 -2.94 -2.04 -12.50
N TYR A 222 -1.70 -1.60 -12.28
CA TYR A 222 -0.59 -1.78 -13.21
C TYR A 222 0.52 -2.71 -12.67
N LYS A 223 0.20 -3.56 -11.69
CA LYS A 223 1.17 -4.52 -11.11
C LYS A 223 1.70 -5.49 -12.15
N GLU A 224 0.82 -6.08 -12.97
CA GLU A 224 1.24 -6.98 -14.05
C GLU A 224 2.02 -6.24 -15.13
N THR A 225 1.59 -5.03 -15.50
CA THR A 225 2.38 -4.15 -16.40
C THR A 225 3.78 -3.88 -15.84
N ALA A 226 3.91 -3.59 -14.54
CA ALA A 226 5.21 -3.38 -13.91
C ALA A 226 6.08 -4.65 -13.92
N LYS A 227 5.48 -5.84 -13.74
CA LYS A 227 6.19 -7.12 -13.87
C LYS A 227 6.70 -7.36 -15.29
N ASP A 228 5.92 -7.00 -16.31
CA ASP A 228 6.35 -7.14 -17.70
C ASP A 228 7.43 -6.12 -18.08
N LEU A 229 7.29 -4.87 -17.65
CA LEU A 229 8.32 -3.84 -17.82
C LEU A 229 9.63 -4.22 -17.12
N ARG A 230 9.57 -4.91 -15.98
CA ARG A 230 10.77 -5.46 -15.32
C ARG A 230 11.53 -6.44 -16.21
N LYS A 231 10.84 -7.29 -16.98
CA LYS A 231 11.48 -8.23 -17.93
C LYS A 231 12.19 -7.46 -19.04
N ILE A 232 11.52 -6.45 -19.60
CA ILE A 232 12.11 -5.57 -20.63
C ILE A 232 13.34 -4.85 -20.08
N LEU A 233 13.28 -4.33 -18.85
CA LEU A 233 14.42 -3.68 -18.20
C LEU A 233 15.60 -4.63 -18.01
N ALA A 234 15.33 -5.87 -17.59
CA ALA A 234 16.36 -6.90 -17.42
C ALA A 234 17.10 -7.19 -18.74
N GLU A 235 16.37 -7.33 -19.84
CA GLU A 235 16.93 -7.52 -21.20
C GLU A 235 17.75 -6.31 -21.69
N ASN A 236 17.58 -5.14 -21.06
CA ASN A 236 18.21 -3.88 -21.44
C ASN A 236 19.23 -3.36 -20.42
N GLY A 237 19.82 -4.27 -19.64
CA GLY A 237 20.96 -3.98 -18.75
C GLY A 237 20.58 -3.55 -17.34
N TYR A 238 19.34 -3.81 -16.92
CA TYR A 238 18.85 -3.58 -15.56
C TYR A 238 18.27 -4.87 -14.95
N PRO A 239 19.08 -5.94 -14.79
CA PRO A 239 18.60 -7.26 -14.34
C PRO A 239 17.98 -7.23 -12.92
N GLU A 240 18.48 -6.33 -12.07
CA GLU A 240 18.01 -6.13 -10.70
C GLU A 240 16.90 -5.07 -10.59
N ALA A 241 16.17 -4.82 -11.68
CA ALA A 241 15.02 -3.93 -11.65
C ALA A 241 13.99 -4.45 -10.63
N THR A 242 13.51 -3.56 -9.76
CA THR A 242 12.45 -3.85 -8.79
C THR A 242 11.21 -3.01 -9.08
N TYR A 243 10.08 -3.38 -8.50
CA TYR A 243 8.85 -2.59 -8.59
C TYR A 243 8.20 -2.41 -7.23
N ARG A 244 7.56 -1.26 -7.01
CA ARG A 244 6.87 -0.89 -5.76
C ARG A 244 5.60 -0.11 -6.08
N ILE A 245 4.58 -0.28 -5.26
CA ILE A 245 3.35 0.50 -5.41
C ILE A 245 3.61 1.95 -4.97
N ASP A 246 3.11 2.90 -5.75
CA ASP A 246 2.94 4.30 -5.36
C ASP A 246 1.64 4.78 -5.98
N ILE A 247 0.63 5.04 -5.15
CA ILE A 247 -0.69 5.42 -5.65
C ILE A 247 -0.84 6.92 -5.87
N ASN A 248 0.11 7.73 -5.41
CA ASN A 248 0.04 9.19 -5.46
C ASN A 248 0.77 9.78 -6.68
N GLN A 249 1.41 8.95 -7.49
CA GLN A 249 2.08 9.38 -8.71
C GLN A 249 1.08 9.82 -9.79
N ALA A 250 1.48 10.78 -10.62
CA ALA A 250 0.64 11.34 -11.68
C ALA A 250 0.49 10.39 -12.89
N ASP A 251 1.56 9.69 -13.28
CA ASP A 251 1.54 8.72 -14.38
C ASP A 251 1.27 7.30 -13.87
N ASN A 252 0.63 6.46 -14.70
CA ASN A 252 0.26 5.10 -14.33
C ASN A 252 1.47 4.27 -13.87
N ILE A 253 2.60 4.44 -14.57
CA ILE A 253 3.90 3.85 -14.26
C ILE A 253 4.98 4.96 -14.27
N VAL A 254 5.87 4.93 -13.28
CA VAL A 254 7.10 5.73 -13.28
C VAL A 254 8.32 4.80 -13.18
N ILE A 255 9.21 4.84 -14.16
CA ILE A 255 10.46 4.07 -14.18
C ILE A 255 11.62 4.99 -13.84
N LYS A 256 12.30 4.77 -12.71
CA LYS A 256 13.57 5.43 -12.39
C LYS A 256 14.73 4.54 -12.83
N LEU A 257 15.58 5.04 -13.71
CA LEU A 257 16.79 4.35 -14.17
C LEU A 257 18.01 4.83 -13.39
N GLY A 258 18.58 3.96 -12.58
CA GLY A 258 19.82 4.19 -11.85
C GLY A 258 21.04 3.69 -12.62
N LYS A 259 22.14 3.45 -11.89
CA LYS A 259 23.37 2.94 -12.49
C LYS A 259 23.15 1.51 -12.98
N GLN A 260 23.49 1.24 -14.24
CA GLN A 260 23.51 -0.13 -14.76
C GLN A 260 24.53 -0.94 -13.97
N ALA A 261 24.20 -2.21 -13.70
CA ALA A 261 25.16 -3.12 -13.12
C ALA A 261 26.37 -3.18 -14.06
N THR A 262 27.55 -2.79 -13.57
CA THR A 262 28.80 -3.06 -14.27
C THR A 262 28.99 -4.56 -14.25
N THR A 263 28.71 -5.22 -15.38
CA THR A 263 29.26 -6.55 -15.63
C THR A 263 30.76 -6.43 -15.50
N THR A 264 31.30 -7.03 -14.45
CA THR A 264 32.74 -7.21 -14.31
C THR A 264 33.12 -8.15 -15.46
N ALA A 265 33.76 -7.61 -16.48
CA ALA A 265 34.33 -8.44 -17.53
C ALA A 265 35.42 -9.30 -16.89
N GLU A 266 35.21 -10.61 -16.82
CA GLU A 266 36.25 -11.61 -16.54
C GLU A 266 37.18 -11.78 -17.74
#